data_AF-A0AAE6QFJ1-F1
#
_entry.id   AF-A0AAE6QFJ1-F1
#
_cell.length_a   1.000
_cell.length_b   1.000
_cell.length_c   1.000
_cell.angle_alpha   90.00
_cell.angle_beta   90.00
_cell.angle_gamma   90.00
#
_symmetry.space_group_name_H-M   'P 1'
#
loop_
_entity.id
_entity.type
_entity.pdbx_description
1 polymer ?
#
loop_
_entity_poly.entity_id
_entity_poly.type
_entity_poly.pdbx_seq_one_letter_code
_entity_poly.pdbx_strand_id
1 'polypeptide(L)'
;MLQSFLATHAGAAVNSQLYAGGLAPFGRTLLAASDLRPVLALPDLLLPERLDQLLLSVYGPQLMPSQLPVLVSQWAKFYFMQIIPPVLVASLVHGWHWPLALEQVGLALDERGVPCGVRLLEQGEVWRDIPVDPFQRFAGLLDDNLQPFIAALSAYGELPGAVLWSSAGDYLEGCLVQLAGCSDVSLAAGMALLTERRRPDGRANPLYQAVRYVAKAEGAEPRRQRRVCCLSHRVEWVGRCEHCPLPE
;
A
#
# COMPACT_ATOMS: atom_id res chain seq x y z
N MET A 1 17.98 -1.89 15.54
CA MET A 1 19.05 -2.82 15.14
C MET A 1 18.49 -4.23 15.32
N LEU A 2 17.95 -4.82 14.25
CA LEU A 2 17.40 -6.19 14.26
C LEU A 2 18.02 -6.91 13.06
N GLN A 3 18.78 -7.94 13.39
CA GLN A 3 19.68 -8.64 12.49
C GLN A 3 18.94 -9.55 11.51
N SER A 4 19.54 -9.65 10.34
CA SER A 4 19.27 -10.58 9.25
C SER A 4 19.20 -12.04 9.72
N PHE A 5 18.23 -12.78 9.19
CA PHE A 5 18.38 -14.23 9.01
C PHE A 5 18.19 -14.59 7.54
N LEU A 6 19.19 -15.31 7.03
CA LEU A 6 19.31 -15.88 5.71
C LEU A 6 18.33 -17.04 5.53
N ALA A 7 17.69 -17.10 4.35
CA ALA A 7 17.12 -18.32 3.82
C ALA A 7 17.60 -18.52 2.37
N THR A 8 18.19 -19.68 2.13
CA THR A 8 18.87 -20.08 0.89
C THR A 8 17.86 -20.47 -0.19
N HIS A 9 18.22 -20.20 -1.44
CA HIS A 9 17.35 -20.12 -2.61
C HIS A 9 17.06 -21.48 -3.27
N ALA A 10 15.84 -21.65 -3.78
CA ALA A 10 15.55 -22.36 -5.04
C ALA A 10 14.16 -21.99 -5.56
N GLY A 11 14.10 -21.07 -6.55
CA GLY A 11 12.89 -20.65 -7.28
C GLY A 11 12.64 -19.13 -7.40
N ALA A 12 13.68 -18.30 -7.23
CA ALA A 12 13.63 -16.83 -7.14
C ALA A 12 13.69 -16.04 -8.47
N ALA A 13 13.66 -16.70 -9.63
CA ALA A 13 14.26 -16.13 -10.85
C ALA A 13 13.58 -14.87 -11.43
N VAL A 14 12.28 -14.62 -11.18
CA VAL A 14 11.60 -13.43 -11.74
C VAL A 14 11.63 -12.24 -10.77
N ASN A 15 11.43 -12.47 -9.46
CA ASN A 15 11.40 -11.39 -8.47
C ASN A 15 12.79 -10.82 -8.15
N SER A 16 13.87 -11.61 -8.25
CA SER A 16 15.22 -11.13 -7.96
C SER A 16 15.74 -10.13 -9.00
N GLN A 17 15.27 -10.21 -10.25
CA GLN A 17 15.72 -9.31 -11.32
C GLN A 17 15.03 -7.94 -11.26
N LEU A 18 13.72 -7.90 -10.93
CA LEU A 18 12.96 -6.63 -10.86
C LEU A 18 13.45 -5.70 -9.74
N TYR A 19 14.02 -6.24 -8.66
CA TYR A 19 14.41 -5.46 -7.48
C TYR A 19 15.88 -5.65 -7.09
N ALA A 20 16.77 -5.81 -8.05
CA ALA A 20 18.21 -5.89 -7.77
C ALA A 20 18.80 -4.54 -7.29
N GLY A 21 19.90 -4.61 -6.55
CA GLY A 21 20.68 -3.43 -6.13
C GLY A 21 19.86 -2.44 -5.28
N GLY A 22 19.89 -1.16 -5.66
CA GLY A 22 19.19 -0.08 -4.95
C GLY A 22 17.66 -0.25 -4.87
N LEU A 23 17.08 -1.13 -5.71
CA LEU A 23 15.65 -1.38 -5.74
C LEU A 23 15.19 -2.48 -4.75
N ALA A 24 16.12 -3.20 -4.11
CA ALA A 24 15.79 -4.31 -3.21
C ALA A 24 14.77 -3.97 -2.11
N PRO A 25 14.80 -2.77 -1.48
CA PRO A 25 13.80 -2.42 -0.47
C PRO A 25 12.36 -2.41 -0.96
N PHE A 26 12.10 -2.16 -2.25
CA PHE A 26 10.75 -2.09 -2.82
C PHE A 26 10.14 -3.46 -3.09
N GLY A 27 10.98 -4.47 -3.36
CA GLY A 27 10.56 -5.83 -3.64
C GLY A 27 10.44 -6.73 -2.40
N ARG A 28 10.87 -6.27 -1.23
CA ARG A 28 11.05 -7.12 -0.03
C ARG A 28 9.78 -7.83 0.45
N THR A 29 8.61 -7.28 0.14
CA THR A 29 7.31 -7.80 0.53
C THR A 29 6.73 -8.74 -0.52
N LEU A 30 7.29 -8.80 -1.73
CA LEU A 30 6.84 -9.67 -2.80
C LEU A 30 7.42 -11.07 -2.62
N LEU A 31 6.55 -12.02 -2.30
CA LEU A 31 6.92 -13.41 -2.09
C LEU A 31 7.27 -14.08 -3.41
N ALA A 32 8.40 -14.78 -3.43
CA ALA A 32 8.76 -15.65 -4.56
C ALA A 32 7.78 -16.84 -4.64
N ALA A 33 7.64 -17.43 -5.83
CA ALA A 33 6.84 -18.63 -6.03
C ALA A 33 7.35 -19.82 -5.17
N SER A 34 8.64 -19.85 -4.86
CA SER A 34 9.25 -20.85 -3.97
C SER A 34 9.06 -20.59 -2.48
N ASP A 35 8.56 -19.41 -2.09
CA ASP A 35 8.27 -19.15 -0.69
C ASP A 35 7.09 -20.03 -0.26
N LEU A 36 7.29 -20.88 0.74
CA LEU A 36 6.30 -21.85 1.18
C LEU A 36 5.33 -21.30 2.24
N ARG A 37 5.46 -20.03 2.63
CA ARG A 37 4.54 -19.43 3.60
C ARG A 37 3.10 -19.51 3.08
N PRO A 38 2.12 -19.86 3.94
CA PRO A 38 0.73 -19.84 3.55
C PRO A 38 0.30 -18.40 3.24
N VAL A 39 -0.55 -18.26 2.22
CA VAL A 39 -1.20 -17.01 1.85
C VAL A 39 -2.70 -17.22 1.81
N LEU A 40 -3.46 -16.18 2.13
CA LEU A 40 -4.91 -16.15 1.99
C LEU A 40 -5.27 -15.21 0.85
N ALA A 41 -6.21 -15.60 0.00
CA ALA A 41 -6.71 -14.71 -1.04
C ALA A 41 -7.43 -13.51 -0.39
N LEU A 42 -7.31 -12.33 -0.99
CA LEU A 42 -7.95 -11.13 -0.42
C LEU A 42 -9.47 -11.26 -0.24
N PRO A 43 -10.26 -11.87 -1.16
CA PRO A 43 -11.69 -12.05 -0.96
C PRO A 43 -12.02 -12.81 0.33
N ASP A 44 -11.26 -13.87 0.64
CA ASP A 44 -11.45 -14.65 1.87
C ASP A 44 -11.09 -13.85 3.12
N LEU A 45 -10.04 -13.01 3.03
CA LEU A 45 -9.63 -12.14 4.14
C LEU A 45 -10.63 -11.02 4.42
N LEU A 46 -11.34 -10.55 3.40
CA LEU A 46 -12.27 -9.44 3.49
C LEU A 46 -13.68 -9.85 3.95
N LEU A 47 -13.91 -11.14 4.21
CA LEU A 47 -15.12 -11.60 4.88
C LEU A 47 -15.22 -11.01 6.30
N PRO A 48 -16.38 -10.49 6.73
CA PRO A 48 -16.52 -9.85 8.04
C PRO A 48 -16.03 -10.70 9.20
N GLU A 49 -16.35 -11.99 9.22
CA GLU A 49 -15.96 -12.90 10.30
C GLU A 49 -14.44 -13.12 10.33
N ARG A 50 -13.78 -13.04 9.17
CA ARG A 50 -12.32 -13.14 9.06
C ARG A 50 -11.65 -11.85 9.50
N LEU A 51 -12.21 -10.69 9.13
CA LEU A 51 -11.73 -9.40 9.62
C LEU A 51 -11.88 -9.26 11.13
N ASP A 52 -12.99 -9.75 11.71
CA ASP A 52 -13.18 -9.78 13.17
C ASP A 52 -12.08 -10.60 13.85
N GLN A 53 -11.85 -11.84 13.37
CA GLN A 53 -10.80 -12.71 13.89
C GLN A 53 -9.41 -12.07 13.80
N LEU A 54 -9.10 -11.44 12.66
CA LEU A 54 -7.82 -10.78 12.43
C LEU A 54 -7.62 -9.58 13.35
N LEU A 55 -8.59 -8.68 13.44
CA LEU A 55 -8.46 -7.50 14.28
C LEU A 55 -8.44 -7.85 15.77
N LEU A 56 -9.22 -8.84 16.20
CA LEU A 56 -9.15 -9.37 17.58
C LEU A 56 -7.77 -9.94 17.88
N SER A 57 -7.17 -10.67 16.94
CA SER A 57 -5.82 -11.23 17.10
C SER A 57 -4.74 -10.15 17.14
N VAL A 58 -4.82 -9.13 16.28
CA VAL A 58 -3.80 -8.08 16.18
C VAL A 58 -3.88 -7.12 17.37
N TYR A 59 -5.10 -6.68 17.73
CA TYR A 59 -5.33 -5.53 18.62
C TYR A 59 -5.91 -5.92 19.99
N GLY A 60 -6.48 -7.12 20.13
CA GLY A 60 -7.07 -7.61 21.37
C GLY A 60 -8.53 -7.17 21.59
N PRO A 61 -9.27 -7.86 22.45
CA PRO A 61 -10.69 -7.61 22.70
C PRO A 61 -10.96 -6.28 23.41
N GLN A 62 -9.96 -5.64 24.03
CA GLN A 62 -10.15 -4.39 24.77
C GLN A 62 -10.43 -3.20 23.84
N LEU A 63 -10.01 -3.28 22.58
CA LEU A 63 -10.18 -2.22 21.58
C LEU A 63 -11.35 -2.48 20.64
N MET A 64 -11.85 -3.72 20.59
CA MET A 64 -13.00 -4.08 19.77
C MET A 64 -14.29 -4.16 20.61
N PRO A 65 -15.44 -3.70 20.06
CA PRO A 65 -15.61 -3.03 18.77
C PRO A 65 -15.41 -1.50 18.83
N SER A 66 -15.17 -0.93 20.01
CA SER A 66 -15.24 0.53 20.26
C SER A 66 -14.28 1.39 19.44
N GLN A 67 -13.16 0.83 18.96
CA GLN A 67 -12.15 1.54 18.15
C GLN A 67 -12.08 1.01 16.71
N LEU A 68 -13.07 0.24 16.25
CA LEU A 68 -13.06 -0.46 14.95
C LEU A 68 -12.59 0.41 13.76
N PRO A 69 -13.06 1.67 13.57
CA PRO A 69 -12.55 2.54 12.51
C PRO A 69 -11.03 2.73 12.52
N VAL A 70 -10.43 2.87 13.71
CA VAL A 70 -8.98 3.08 13.86
C VAL A 70 -8.23 1.80 13.53
N LEU A 71 -8.72 0.67 14.02
CA LEU A 71 -8.08 -0.64 13.84
C LEU A 71 -8.07 -1.04 12.36
N VAL A 72 -9.18 -0.84 11.65
CA VAL A 72 -9.29 -1.08 10.21
C VAL A 72 -8.36 -0.15 9.43
N SER A 73 -8.29 1.14 9.79
CA SER A 73 -7.37 2.11 9.18
C SER A 73 -5.89 1.68 9.34
N GLN A 74 -5.51 1.19 10.52
CA GLN A 74 -4.15 0.70 10.75
C GLN A 74 -3.86 -0.61 10.02
N TRP A 75 -4.80 -1.56 10.02
CA TRP A 75 -4.61 -2.83 9.33
C TRP A 75 -4.49 -2.64 7.81
N ALA A 76 -5.33 -1.78 7.23
CA ALA A 76 -5.25 -1.40 5.82
C ALA A 76 -3.88 -0.81 5.46
N LYS A 77 -3.29 0.02 6.34
CA LYS A 77 -1.95 0.58 6.14
C LYS A 77 -0.91 -0.53 5.98
N PHE A 78 -0.98 -1.61 6.77
CA PHE A 78 -0.04 -2.73 6.63
C PHE A 78 -0.17 -3.44 5.29
N TYR A 79 -1.38 -3.55 4.74
CA TYR A 79 -1.59 -4.08 3.39
C TYR A 79 -1.00 -3.16 2.31
N PHE A 80 -1.25 -1.85 2.38
CA PHE A 80 -0.65 -0.87 1.46
C PHE A 80 0.88 -0.93 1.46
N MET A 81 1.47 -1.18 2.63
CA MET A 81 2.90 -1.40 2.80
C MET A 81 3.44 -2.63 2.08
N GLN A 82 2.60 -3.65 1.84
CA GLN A 82 3.00 -4.84 1.11
C GLN A 82 2.88 -4.67 -0.40
N ILE A 83 1.78 -4.07 -0.88
CA ILE A 83 1.44 -4.12 -2.32
C ILE A 83 1.94 -2.93 -3.13
N ILE A 84 1.93 -1.71 -2.57
CA ILE A 84 2.21 -0.50 -3.36
C ILE A 84 3.66 -0.46 -3.88
N PRO A 85 4.70 -0.69 -3.05
CA PRO A 85 6.08 -0.53 -3.48
C PRO A 85 6.48 -1.46 -4.62
N PRO A 86 6.22 -2.79 -4.55
CA PRO A 86 6.62 -3.66 -5.65
C PRO A 86 5.87 -3.30 -6.93
N VAL A 87 4.55 -3.15 -6.88
CA VAL A 87 3.74 -2.87 -8.09
C VAL A 87 4.13 -1.54 -8.74
N LEU A 88 4.27 -0.48 -7.94
CA LEU A 88 4.60 0.85 -8.44
C LEU A 88 5.97 0.87 -9.12
N VAL A 89 6.98 0.29 -8.46
CA VAL A 89 8.36 0.31 -8.95
C VAL A 89 8.53 -0.61 -10.16
N ALA A 90 7.91 -1.79 -10.16
CA ALA A 90 7.93 -2.70 -11.31
C ALA A 90 7.36 -2.05 -12.56
N SER A 91 6.23 -1.34 -12.43
CA SER A 91 5.65 -0.60 -13.55
C SER A 91 6.59 0.52 -13.99
N LEU A 92 7.04 1.40 -13.08
CA LEU A 92 7.84 2.58 -13.42
C LEU A 92 9.17 2.22 -14.07
N VAL A 93 9.92 1.30 -13.47
CA VAL A 93 11.29 0.97 -13.88
C VAL A 93 11.32 -0.03 -15.03
N HIS A 94 10.44 -1.04 -15.00
CA HIS A 94 10.53 -2.19 -15.91
C HIS A 94 9.37 -2.32 -16.87
N GLY A 95 8.32 -1.48 -16.74
CA GLY A 95 7.07 -1.67 -17.50
C GLY A 95 6.36 -2.98 -17.15
N TRP A 96 6.69 -3.57 -16.00
CA TRP A 96 6.18 -4.86 -15.58
C TRP A 96 4.88 -4.70 -14.80
N HIS A 97 3.86 -5.48 -15.16
CA HIS A 97 2.53 -5.43 -14.57
C HIS A 97 2.02 -6.83 -14.25
N TRP A 98 1.28 -6.95 -13.15
CA TRP A 98 0.59 -8.17 -12.78
C TRP A 98 -0.92 -7.97 -12.85
N PRO A 99 -1.71 -9.05 -13.03
CA PRO A 99 -3.11 -9.06 -12.63
C PRO A 99 -3.23 -8.78 -11.12
N LEU A 100 -4.06 -7.80 -10.76
CA LEU A 100 -4.17 -7.30 -9.38
C LEU A 100 -5.59 -7.31 -8.83
N ALA A 101 -6.54 -7.92 -9.56
CA ALA A 101 -7.84 -8.29 -9.00
C ALA A 101 -7.66 -9.00 -7.66
N LEU A 102 -8.58 -8.80 -6.72
CA LEU A 102 -8.39 -9.26 -5.34
C LEU A 102 -8.13 -10.77 -5.24
N GLU A 103 -8.79 -11.57 -6.07
CA GLU A 103 -8.62 -13.02 -6.19
C GLU A 103 -7.23 -13.44 -6.70
N GLN A 104 -6.48 -12.53 -7.33
CA GLN A 104 -5.12 -12.77 -7.85
C GLN A 104 -4.02 -12.40 -6.85
N VAL A 105 -4.40 -11.88 -5.67
CA VAL A 105 -3.46 -11.45 -4.64
C VAL A 105 -3.65 -12.30 -3.39
N GLY A 106 -2.62 -13.08 -3.06
CA GLY A 106 -2.48 -13.77 -1.80
C GLY A 106 -1.71 -12.92 -0.78
N LEU A 107 -2.20 -12.84 0.45
CA LEU A 107 -1.55 -12.13 1.55
C LEU A 107 -1.02 -13.13 2.58
N ALA A 108 0.28 -13.06 2.88
CA ALA A 108 0.86 -13.74 4.03
C ALA A 108 0.67 -12.88 5.28
N LEU A 109 0.33 -13.54 6.37
CA LEU A 109 0.16 -12.93 7.69
C LEU A 109 1.18 -13.51 8.65
N ASP A 110 1.66 -12.69 9.59
CA ASP A 110 2.41 -13.20 10.74
C ASP A 110 1.48 -13.90 11.76
N GLU A 111 2.07 -14.42 12.84
CA GLU A 111 1.36 -15.13 13.91
C GLU A 111 0.27 -14.29 14.59
N ARG A 112 0.33 -12.96 14.48
CA ARG A 112 -0.66 -12.04 15.05
C ARG A 112 -1.77 -11.67 14.07
N GLY A 113 -1.61 -11.96 12.78
CA GLY A 113 -2.54 -11.54 11.72
C GLY A 113 -2.15 -10.24 11.02
N VAL A 114 -0.89 -9.78 11.18
CA VAL A 114 -0.38 -8.59 10.49
C VAL A 114 0.18 -8.99 9.11
N PRO A 115 -0.16 -8.26 8.03
CA PRO A 115 0.42 -8.47 6.71
C PRO A 115 1.95 -8.45 6.71
N CYS A 116 2.57 -9.51 6.20
CA CYS A 116 4.03 -9.67 6.16
C CYS A 116 4.59 -10.09 4.78
N GLY A 117 3.73 -10.17 3.77
CA GLY A 117 4.13 -10.32 2.37
C GLY A 117 2.94 -10.54 1.45
N VAL A 118 3.13 -10.32 0.15
CA VAL A 118 2.14 -10.53 -0.92
C VAL A 118 2.67 -11.52 -1.94
N ARG A 119 1.82 -12.45 -2.38
CA ARG A 119 2.05 -13.35 -3.50
C ARG A 119 1.07 -12.99 -4.62
N LEU A 120 1.60 -12.76 -5.81
CA LEU A 120 0.79 -12.57 -7.01
C LEU A 120 0.62 -13.94 -7.66
N LEU A 121 -0.62 -14.41 -7.76
CA LEU A 121 -0.94 -15.80 -8.09
C LEU A 121 -0.74 -16.10 -9.57
N GLU A 122 -1.00 -15.10 -10.42
CA GLU A 122 -0.70 -15.14 -11.84
C GLU A 122 0.62 -14.43 -12.17
N GLN A 123 1.24 -14.87 -13.28
CA GLN A 123 2.46 -14.25 -13.76
C GLN A 123 2.17 -12.84 -14.27
N GLY A 124 3.09 -11.93 -13.99
CA GLY A 124 3.09 -10.63 -14.63
C GLY A 124 3.75 -10.70 -16.01
N GLU A 125 3.68 -9.58 -16.71
CA GLU A 125 4.28 -9.42 -18.02
C GLU A 125 4.81 -7.99 -18.21
N VAL A 126 5.75 -7.83 -19.15
CA VAL A 126 6.18 -6.52 -19.62
C VAL A 126 5.14 -6.00 -20.61
N TRP A 127 4.57 -4.84 -20.33
CA TRP A 127 3.74 -4.14 -21.30
C TRP A 127 4.64 -3.49 -22.35
N ARG A 128 4.49 -3.91 -23.61
CA ARG A 128 5.27 -3.37 -24.73
C ARG A 128 4.87 -1.93 -25.07
N ASP A 129 3.58 -1.64 -24.98
CA ASP A 129 3.00 -0.32 -25.23
C ASP A 129 2.42 0.23 -23.93
N ILE A 130 3.29 0.70 -23.03
CA ILE A 130 2.87 1.27 -21.73
C ILE A 130 1.96 2.48 -22.00
N PRO A 131 0.74 2.53 -21.44
CA PRO A 131 -0.13 3.68 -21.59
C PRO A 131 0.53 4.97 -21.12
N VAL A 132 0.39 6.03 -21.93
CA VAL A 132 0.83 7.39 -21.55
C VAL A 132 0.00 7.91 -20.37
N ASP A 133 -1.29 7.55 -20.35
CA ASP A 133 -2.22 7.90 -19.30
C ASP A 133 -1.87 7.15 -17.99
N PRO A 134 -1.54 7.88 -16.91
CA PRO A 134 -1.15 7.27 -15.63
C PRO A 134 -2.26 6.43 -15.03
N PHE A 135 -3.54 6.78 -15.22
CA PHE A 135 -4.64 6.02 -14.65
C PHE A 135 -4.88 4.70 -15.38
N GLN A 136 -4.62 4.64 -16.68
CA GLN A 136 -4.60 3.37 -17.42
C GLN A 136 -3.40 2.52 -17.03
N ARG A 137 -2.21 3.12 -16.92
CA ARG A 137 -0.99 2.41 -16.49
C ARG A 137 -1.16 1.73 -15.12
N PHE A 138 -1.84 2.40 -14.20
CA PHE A 138 -2.05 1.91 -12.83
C PHE A 138 -3.46 1.38 -12.57
N ALA A 139 -4.26 1.08 -13.62
CA ALA A 139 -5.63 0.60 -13.47
C ALA A 139 -5.71 -0.68 -12.60
N GLY A 140 -4.79 -1.64 -12.80
CA GLY A 140 -4.75 -2.85 -11.97
C GLY A 140 -4.55 -2.55 -10.48
N LEU A 141 -3.67 -1.59 -10.14
CA LEU A 141 -3.47 -1.21 -8.74
C LEU A 141 -4.65 -0.40 -8.19
N LEU A 142 -5.18 0.54 -8.97
CA LEU A 142 -6.18 1.49 -8.51
C LEU A 142 -7.59 0.91 -8.50
N ASP A 143 -8.00 0.33 -9.62
CA ASP A 143 -9.38 -0.08 -9.90
C ASP A 143 -9.61 -1.55 -9.54
N ASP A 144 -8.68 -2.45 -9.89
CA ASP A 144 -8.86 -3.87 -9.62
C ASP A 144 -8.49 -4.25 -8.18
N ASN A 145 -7.63 -3.46 -7.53
CA ASN A 145 -7.12 -3.77 -6.18
C ASN A 145 -7.56 -2.76 -5.10
N LEU A 146 -7.00 -1.55 -5.11
CA LEU A 146 -7.18 -0.60 -4.00
C LEU A 146 -8.63 -0.16 -3.86
N GLN A 147 -9.34 0.09 -4.96
CA GLN A 147 -10.75 0.50 -4.93
C GLN A 147 -11.67 -0.53 -4.24
N PRO A 148 -11.73 -1.81 -4.67
CA PRO A 148 -12.59 -2.79 -4.01
C PRO A 148 -12.10 -3.15 -2.59
N PHE A 149 -10.78 -3.21 -2.36
CA PHE A 149 -10.22 -3.44 -1.03
C PHE A 149 -10.62 -2.34 -0.03
N ILE A 150 -10.44 -1.07 -0.43
CA ILE A 150 -10.82 0.09 0.38
C ILE A 150 -12.33 0.16 0.58
N ALA A 151 -13.13 -0.17 -0.43
CA ALA A 151 -14.59 -0.20 -0.30
C ALA A 151 -15.04 -1.23 0.74
N ALA A 152 -14.49 -2.45 0.69
CA ALA A 152 -14.80 -3.51 1.65
C ALA A 152 -14.42 -3.12 3.09
N LEU A 153 -13.21 -2.63 3.30
CA LEU A 153 -12.77 -2.20 4.63
C LEU A 153 -13.50 -0.94 5.13
N SER A 154 -13.84 -0.01 4.24
CA SER A 154 -14.61 1.19 4.57
C SER A 154 -16.00 0.82 5.08
N ALA A 155 -16.66 -0.15 4.43
CA ALA A 155 -17.95 -0.67 4.85
C ALA A 155 -17.87 -1.43 6.18
N TYR A 156 -16.92 -2.35 6.31
CA TYR A 156 -16.73 -3.15 7.52
C TYR A 156 -16.34 -2.29 8.73
N GLY A 157 -15.40 -1.35 8.55
CA GLY A 157 -14.88 -0.53 9.64
C GLY A 157 -15.65 0.74 9.93
N GLU A 158 -16.78 0.97 9.25
CA GLU A 158 -17.61 2.17 9.38
C GLU A 158 -16.82 3.50 9.33
N LEU A 159 -15.84 3.56 8.42
CA LEU A 159 -14.96 4.72 8.26
C LEU A 159 -15.03 5.26 6.84
N PRO A 160 -14.90 6.59 6.62
CA PRO A 160 -14.88 7.13 5.28
C PRO A 160 -13.70 6.58 4.47
N GLY A 161 -13.96 6.07 3.25
CA GLY A 161 -12.90 5.56 2.37
C GLY A 161 -11.77 6.58 2.09
N ALA A 162 -12.05 7.89 2.21
CA ALA A 162 -11.04 8.94 2.12
C ALA A 162 -9.90 8.81 3.16
N VAL A 163 -10.17 8.21 4.32
CA VAL A 163 -9.17 7.88 5.36
C VAL A 163 -8.16 6.86 4.83
N LEU A 164 -8.67 5.80 4.18
CA LEU A 164 -7.86 4.73 3.63
C LEU A 164 -7.11 5.18 2.36
N TRP A 165 -7.77 5.93 1.48
CA TRP A 165 -7.13 6.52 0.30
C TRP A 165 -6.03 7.54 0.66
N SER A 166 -6.24 8.36 1.69
CA SER A 166 -5.18 9.24 2.20
C SER A 166 -4.01 8.44 2.75
N SER A 167 -4.26 7.24 3.27
CA SER A 167 -3.20 6.35 3.76
C SER A 167 -2.42 5.68 2.64
N ALA A 168 -3.12 5.20 1.60
CA ALA A 168 -2.50 4.63 0.42
C ALA A 168 -1.65 5.68 -0.33
N GLY A 169 -2.18 6.89 -0.55
CA GLY A 169 -1.46 7.96 -1.24
C GLY A 169 -0.25 8.48 -0.47
N ASP A 170 -0.34 8.53 0.85
CA ASP A 170 0.81 8.86 1.70
C ASP A 170 1.94 7.84 1.58
N TYR A 171 1.61 6.55 1.49
CA TYR A 171 2.63 5.54 1.31
C TYR A 171 3.18 5.51 -0.12
N LEU A 172 2.31 5.70 -1.12
CA LEU A 172 2.68 5.79 -2.54
C LEU A 172 3.66 6.93 -2.80
N GLU A 173 3.39 8.14 -2.29
CA GLU A 173 4.32 9.25 -2.44
C GLU A 173 5.66 8.99 -1.74
N GLY A 174 5.64 8.43 -0.52
CA GLY A 174 6.87 8.05 0.17
C GLY A 174 7.71 7.06 -0.64
N CYS A 175 7.06 6.12 -1.32
CA CYS A 175 7.72 5.20 -2.25
C CYS A 175 8.32 5.93 -3.47
N LEU A 176 7.63 6.92 -4.05
CA LEU A 176 8.17 7.73 -5.15
C LEU A 176 9.38 8.57 -4.73
N VAL A 177 9.33 9.19 -3.55
CA VAL A 177 10.45 9.96 -2.98
C VAL A 177 11.66 9.05 -2.76
N GLN A 178 11.45 7.85 -2.21
CA GLN A 178 12.52 6.88 -2.03
C GLN A 178 13.10 6.42 -3.38
N LEU A 179 12.26 6.21 -4.40
CA LEU A 179 12.70 5.79 -5.74
C LEU A 179 13.54 6.89 -6.41
N ALA A 180 13.14 8.16 -6.29
CA ALA A 180 13.90 9.31 -6.78
C ALA A 180 15.33 9.37 -6.22
N GLY A 181 15.53 8.88 -4.99
CA GLY A 181 16.84 8.86 -4.34
C GLY A 181 17.77 7.73 -4.80
N CYS A 182 17.27 6.77 -5.59
CA CYS A 182 18.05 5.60 -6.00
C CYS A 182 17.89 5.19 -7.48
N SER A 183 17.16 5.96 -8.29
CA SER A 183 16.92 5.71 -9.70
C SER A 183 16.64 7.00 -10.46
N ASP A 184 17.11 7.09 -11.71
CA ASP A 184 16.85 8.21 -12.63
C ASP A 184 15.57 8.01 -13.48
N VAL A 185 14.75 7.01 -13.15
CA VAL A 185 13.50 6.74 -13.89
C VAL A 185 12.53 7.92 -13.78
N SER A 186 11.79 8.20 -14.85
CA SER A 186 10.73 9.22 -14.81
C SER A 186 9.62 8.80 -13.85
N LEU A 187 9.34 9.66 -12.87
CA LEU A 187 8.26 9.48 -11.88
C LEU A 187 6.95 10.15 -12.29
N ALA A 188 6.90 10.78 -13.48
CA ALA A 188 5.78 11.61 -13.90
C ALA A 188 4.43 10.89 -13.81
N ALA A 189 4.36 9.63 -14.25
CA ALA A 189 3.13 8.84 -14.18
C ALA A 189 2.70 8.55 -12.73
N GLY A 190 3.64 8.25 -11.83
CA GLY A 190 3.33 8.04 -10.42
C GLY A 190 2.90 9.32 -9.71
N MET A 191 3.58 10.43 -10.00
CA MET A 191 3.25 11.75 -9.43
C MET A 191 1.90 12.26 -9.93
N ALA A 192 1.53 11.98 -11.18
CA ALA A 192 0.23 12.34 -11.74
C ALA A 192 -0.94 11.74 -10.95
N LEU A 193 -0.78 10.54 -10.38
CA LEU A 193 -1.79 9.95 -9.49
C LEU A 193 -2.05 10.80 -8.24
N LEU A 194 -1.10 11.64 -7.83
CA LEU A 194 -1.21 12.49 -6.64
C LEU A 194 -1.58 13.94 -7.00
N THR A 195 -1.31 14.38 -8.23
CA THR A 195 -1.49 15.79 -8.64
C THR A 195 -2.70 16.02 -9.54
N GLU A 196 -3.22 15.01 -10.24
CA GLU A 196 -4.39 15.16 -11.10
C GLU A 196 -5.69 15.07 -10.30
N ARG A 197 -6.57 16.06 -10.45
CA ARG A 197 -7.82 16.15 -9.67
C ARG A 197 -8.89 15.17 -10.14
N ARG A 198 -8.92 14.86 -11.44
CA ARG A 198 -9.90 13.99 -12.08
C ARG A 198 -9.19 12.93 -12.89
N ARG A 199 -9.86 11.79 -13.02
CA ARG A 199 -9.48 10.71 -13.92
C ARG A 199 -9.95 11.03 -15.35
N PRO A 200 -9.44 10.31 -16.37
CA PRO A 200 -9.84 10.48 -17.77
C PRO A 200 -11.35 10.32 -18.01
N ASP A 201 -12.00 9.46 -17.23
CA ASP A 201 -13.45 9.23 -17.26
C ASP A 201 -14.27 10.33 -16.54
N GLY A 202 -13.61 11.38 -16.03
CA GLY A 202 -14.22 12.49 -15.32
C GLY A 202 -14.49 12.25 -13.83
N ARG A 203 -14.32 11.02 -13.32
CA ARG A 203 -14.47 10.74 -11.88
C ARG A 203 -13.41 11.49 -11.06
N ALA A 204 -13.72 11.77 -9.80
CA ALA A 204 -12.75 12.35 -8.88
C ALA A 204 -11.61 11.36 -8.62
N ASN A 205 -10.36 11.84 -8.62
CA ASN A 205 -9.23 11.02 -8.22
C ASN A 205 -9.15 10.94 -6.69
N PRO A 206 -9.31 9.75 -6.06
CA PRO A 206 -9.26 9.64 -4.61
C PRO A 206 -7.88 9.93 -4.03
N LEU A 207 -6.80 9.80 -4.81
CA LEU A 207 -5.42 10.08 -4.41
C LEU A 207 -5.01 11.56 -4.55
N TYR A 208 -5.83 12.40 -5.17
CA TYR A 208 -5.50 13.81 -5.42
C TYR A 208 -5.15 14.56 -4.14
N GLN A 209 -3.91 15.03 -4.04
CA GLN A 209 -3.34 15.66 -2.84
C GLN A 209 -3.56 14.83 -1.58
N ALA A 210 -3.44 13.50 -1.65
CA ALA A 210 -3.47 12.62 -0.47
C ALA A 210 -2.45 13.06 0.59
N VAL A 211 -1.40 13.76 0.17
CA VAL A 211 -0.44 14.47 0.99
C VAL A 211 -0.21 15.88 0.44
N ARG A 212 0.16 16.80 1.34
CA ARG A 212 0.49 18.19 1.10
C ARG A 212 1.74 18.57 1.88
N TYR A 213 2.46 19.56 1.38
CA TYR A 213 3.58 20.17 2.09
C TYR A 213 3.15 21.53 2.63
N VAL A 214 3.14 21.65 3.96
CA VAL A 214 2.75 22.87 4.67
C VAL A 214 4.00 23.62 5.11
N ALA A 215 4.11 24.89 4.73
CA ALA A 215 5.22 25.73 5.12
C ALA A 215 5.36 25.79 6.64
N LYS A 216 6.59 25.69 7.14
CA LYS A 216 6.94 25.95 8.54
C LYS A 216 7.47 27.38 8.69
N ALA A 217 7.74 27.80 9.93
CA ALA A 217 8.41 29.07 10.21
C ALA A 217 9.71 29.24 9.39
N GLU A 218 10.11 30.48 9.14
CA GLU A 218 11.14 30.84 8.16
C GLU A 218 12.43 29.99 8.31
N GLY A 219 12.78 29.28 7.23
CA GLY A 219 13.99 28.46 7.11
C GLY A 219 13.83 26.96 7.39
N ALA A 220 12.66 26.50 7.85
CA ALA A 220 12.42 25.07 8.07
C ALA A 220 11.79 24.37 6.86
N GLU A 221 12.21 23.12 6.61
CA GLU A 221 11.63 22.27 5.57
C GLU A 221 10.10 22.14 5.73
N PRO A 222 9.34 22.22 4.62
CA PRO A 222 7.90 22.06 4.67
C PRO A 222 7.48 20.76 5.35
N ARG A 223 6.49 20.85 6.23
CA ARG A 223 5.91 19.68 6.88
C ARG A 223 5.09 18.89 5.87
N ARG A 224 5.46 17.64 5.65
CA ARG A 224 4.62 16.67 4.93
C ARG A 224 3.40 16.28 5.79
N GLN A 225 2.20 16.45 5.25
CA GLN A 225 0.94 16.28 5.96
C GLN A 225 -0.10 15.57 5.10
N ARG A 226 -0.75 14.55 5.64
CA ARG A 226 -1.86 13.84 4.99
C ARG A 226 -3.05 14.75 4.78
N ARG A 227 -3.86 14.48 3.75
CA ARG A 227 -5.14 15.16 3.52
C ARG A 227 -6.17 14.83 4.59
N VAL A 228 -6.19 13.57 5.04
CA VAL A 228 -7.17 13.03 5.99
C VAL A 228 -6.45 12.30 7.11
N CYS A 229 -6.89 12.51 8.36
CA CYS A 229 -6.34 11.83 9.53
C CYS A 229 -6.61 10.33 9.47
N CYS A 230 -5.61 9.49 9.77
CA CYS A 230 -5.77 8.03 9.85
C CYS A 230 -6.32 7.52 11.17
N LEU A 231 -6.70 8.42 12.07
CA LEU A 231 -7.30 8.13 13.37
C LEU A 231 -6.35 7.43 14.37
N SER A 232 -5.08 7.19 13.98
CA SER A 232 -4.10 6.43 14.80
C SER A 232 -3.97 6.96 16.22
N HIS A 233 -4.04 8.29 16.38
CA HIS A 233 -3.94 8.97 17.67
C HIS A 233 -5.03 8.57 18.68
N ARG A 234 -6.13 7.94 18.24
CA ARG A 234 -7.26 7.54 19.11
C ARG A 234 -6.95 6.29 19.91
N VAL A 235 -5.89 5.57 19.52
CA VAL A 235 -5.41 4.38 20.21
C VAL A 235 -4.02 4.69 20.75
N GLU A 236 -3.90 4.82 22.06
CA GLU A 236 -2.71 5.36 22.75
C GLU A 236 -1.42 4.65 22.34
N TRP A 237 -1.42 3.32 22.34
CA TRP A 237 -0.24 2.52 21.98
C TRP A 237 0.11 2.55 20.47
N VAL A 238 -0.83 2.95 19.60
CA VAL A 238 -0.53 3.20 18.18
C VAL A 238 0.05 4.60 18.02
N GLY A 239 -0.47 5.58 18.76
CA GLY A 239 0.03 6.94 18.80
C GLY A 239 -0.28 7.77 17.55
N ARG A 240 0.17 9.03 17.57
CA ARG A 240 -0.01 9.98 16.46
C ARG A 240 0.96 9.66 15.32
N CYS A 241 0.45 9.55 14.09
CA CYS A 241 1.30 9.37 12.92
C CYS A 241 2.11 10.64 12.59
N GLU A 242 3.28 10.46 11.99
CA GLU A 242 4.20 11.55 11.61
C GLU A 242 3.54 12.62 10.73
N HIS A 243 2.76 12.18 9.74
CA HIS A 243 2.08 13.05 8.76
C HIS A 243 0.67 13.45 9.19
N CYS A 244 0.36 13.43 10.50
CA CYS A 244 -0.98 13.71 11.00
C CYS A 244 -1.43 15.14 10.63
N PRO A 245 -2.67 15.33 10.10
CA PRO A 245 -3.15 16.65 9.77
C PRO A 245 -3.76 17.44 10.90
N LEU A 246 -3.92 16.84 12.07
CA LEU A 246 -4.46 17.53 13.22
C LEU A 246 -3.37 18.38 13.87
N PRO A 247 -3.74 19.55 14.44
CA PRO A 247 -2.84 20.33 15.28
C PRO A 247 -2.19 19.44 16.36
N GLU A 248 -0.96 19.81 16.73
CA GLU A 248 -0.27 19.20 17.88
C GLU A 248 -0.97 19.53 19.19
#